data_AF-A0A836SDV4-F1
#
_entry.id   AF-A0A836SDV4-F1
#
_cell.length_a   1.000
_cell.length_b   1.000
_cell.length_c   1.000
_cell.angle_alpha   90.00
_cell.angle_beta   90.00
_cell.angle_gamma   90.00
#
_symmetry.space_group_name_H-M   'P 1'
#
loop_
_entity.id
_entity.type
_entity.pdbx_description
1 polymer ?
#
loop_
_entity_poly.entity_id
_entity_poly.type
_entity_poly.pdbx_seq_one_letter_code
_entity_poly.pdbx_strand_id
1 'polypeptide(L)'
;MKNSVTKNSTAACTLLLATSSAFAGGPTKSPSSGAGIPATPPKVQFTKSTPFGINSITLESTGKQVESCDVPKGVTRRHDPKPSRILSLAFNGKAKQSVKLKFDMLEIPGSQEQRVLILLYSRCLSNTPQIQTPNSKQKLVLDKRDMEVMANYPVPAVSSAKGNRASAASTKMSFDVNLDTGFLAHQVNAGDDTFYLQAALLPKADFEKQNYSNVQLSKLEAIQITPNTCPTDAAFSQNLNSDNKSCKKLP
;
A
#
# COMPACT_ATOMS: atom_id res chain seq x y z
N MET A 1 -5.20 -51.40 -18.49
CA MET A 1 -6.27 -50.37 -18.63
C MET A 1 -6.10 -49.40 -17.47
N LYS A 2 -5.56 -48.18 -17.73
CA LYS A 2 -6.28 -46.88 -17.69
C LYS A 2 -7.00 -46.63 -16.35
N ASN A 3 -6.82 -45.55 -15.58
CA ASN A 3 -6.26 -44.21 -15.82
C ASN A 3 -5.95 -43.54 -14.47
N SER A 4 -5.17 -42.44 -14.55
CA SER A 4 -4.87 -41.41 -13.53
C SER A 4 -6.13 -40.81 -12.87
N VAL A 5 -6.04 -40.05 -11.77
CA VAL A 5 -5.76 -38.59 -11.75
C VAL A 5 -5.32 -38.14 -10.35
N THR A 6 -4.11 -37.58 -10.27
CA THR A 6 -3.62 -36.66 -9.24
C THR A 6 -4.37 -35.32 -9.31
N LYS A 7 -4.91 -34.85 -8.18
CA LYS A 7 -5.45 -33.48 -8.07
C LYS A 7 -4.47 -32.58 -7.34
N ASN A 8 -3.66 -31.86 -8.12
CA ASN A 8 -3.05 -30.59 -7.72
C ASN A 8 -4.16 -29.54 -7.73
N SER A 9 -4.34 -28.77 -6.64
CA SER A 9 -5.23 -27.61 -6.65
C SER A 9 -4.41 -26.35 -6.39
N THR A 10 -3.91 -25.80 -7.49
CA THR A 10 -3.40 -24.43 -7.59
C THR A 10 -4.61 -23.50 -7.65
N ALA A 11 -4.98 -22.87 -6.54
CA ALA A 11 -5.93 -21.78 -6.54
C ALA A 11 -5.15 -20.46 -6.62
N ALA A 12 -4.88 -20.02 -7.85
CA ALA A 12 -4.53 -18.64 -8.13
C ALA A 12 -5.81 -17.80 -7.99
N CYS A 13 -5.99 -17.14 -6.84
CA CYS A 13 -7.01 -16.13 -6.68
C CYS A 13 -6.52 -14.82 -7.32
N THR A 14 -6.72 -14.72 -8.63
CA THR A 14 -6.60 -13.48 -9.39
C THR A 14 -7.75 -12.56 -8.99
N LEU A 15 -7.56 -11.72 -7.98
CA LEU A 15 -8.50 -10.66 -7.62
C LEU A 15 -8.38 -9.53 -8.66
N LEU A 16 -9.25 -9.61 -9.66
CA LEU A 16 -9.63 -8.50 -10.54
C LEU A 16 -10.21 -7.37 -9.68
N LEU A 17 -9.40 -6.36 -9.36
CA LEU A 17 -9.89 -5.15 -8.71
C LEU A 17 -10.43 -4.18 -9.77
N ALA A 18 -11.73 -3.95 -9.66
CA ALA A 18 -12.52 -3.03 -10.46
C ALA A 18 -11.95 -1.60 -10.37
N THR A 19 -11.69 -1.01 -11.54
CA THR A 19 -11.34 0.40 -11.67
C THR A 19 -12.58 1.24 -11.34
N SER A 20 -12.57 1.99 -10.25
CA SER A 20 -13.56 3.02 -9.99
C SER A 20 -13.37 4.20 -10.94
N SER A 21 -14.43 4.59 -11.63
CA SER A 21 -14.45 5.76 -12.52
C SER A 21 -14.54 7.05 -11.71
N ALA A 22 -13.60 7.96 -11.90
CA ALA A 22 -13.71 9.34 -11.46
C ALA A 22 -14.20 10.22 -12.62
N PHE A 23 -15.33 10.90 -12.41
CA PHE A 23 -15.86 11.89 -13.34
C PHE A 23 -14.95 13.12 -13.38
N ALA A 24 -14.43 13.46 -14.55
CA ALA A 24 -13.89 14.79 -14.86
C ALA A 24 -14.77 15.41 -15.95
N GLY A 25 -15.62 16.36 -15.57
CA GLY A 25 -16.42 17.16 -16.49
C GLY A 25 -15.65 18.39 -16.99
N GLY A 26 -15.66 18.66 -18.29
CA GLY A 26 -15.20 19.92 -18.88
C GLY A 26 -14.59 19.76 -20.28
N PRO A 27 -14.81 20.72 -21.20
CA PRO A 27 -15.08 20.43 -22.61
C PRO A 27 -13.83 20.18 -23.47
N THR A 28 -13.98 19.26 -24.41
CA THR A 28 -13.07 19.01 -25.53
C THR A 28 -13.03 20.19 -26.49
N LYS A 29 -11.86 20.82 -26.63
CA LYS A 29 -11.45 21.52 -27.85
C LYS A 29 -10.10 20.97 -28.30
N SER A 30 -10.11 20.26 -29.42
CA SER A 30 -8.92 19.93 -30.21
C SER A 30 -8.39 21.21 -30.87
N PRO A 31 -7.06 21.39 -30.99
CA PRO A 31 -6.54 21.41 -32.35
C PRO A 31 -5.12 20.81 -32.55
N SER A 32 -5.00 20.21 -33.74
CA SER A 32 -3.93 20.36 -34.73
C SER A 32 -2.48 19.96 -34.40
N SER A 33 -2.06 18.97 -35.18
CA SER A 33 -0.72 18.47 -35.44
C SER A 33 0.33 19.53 -35.79
N GLY A 34 1.56 19.32 -35.31
CA GLY A 34 2.78 19.80 -35.96
C GLY A 34 3.85 20.33 -35.02
N ALA A 35 4.79 19.47 -34.58
CA ALA A 35 6.19 19.81 -34.31
C ALA A 35 6.95 18.54 -33.88
N GLY A 36 8.07 18.24 -34.57
CA GLY A 36 8.90 17.06 -34.33
C GLY A 36 9.51 17.03 -32.92
N ILE A 37 9.60 15.82 -32.36
CA ILE A 37 10.19 15.56 -31.04
C ILE A 37 11.61 14.99 -31.27
N PRO A 38 12.66 15.54 -30.66
CA PRO A 38 13.97 14.89 -30.62
C PRO A 38 13.88 13.58 -29.83
N ALA A 39 14.43 12.51 -30.41
CA ALA A 39 14.51 11.19 -29.79
C ALA A 39 15.48 11.21 -28.60
N THR A 40 14.97 11.38 -27.39
CA THR A 40 15.52 10.75 -26.18
C THR A 40 14.51 10.89 -25.04
N PRO A 41 13.99 9.79 -24.45
CA PRO A 41 13.16 9.90 -23.27
C PRO A 41 14.01 10.48 -22.13
N PRO A 42 13.53 11.52 -21.41
CA PRO A 42 14.25 12.03 -20.26
C PRO A 42 14.43 10.90 -19.24
N LYS A 43 15.67 10.61 -18.84
CA LYS A 43 15.95 9.75 -17.69
C LYS A 43 15.52 10.51 -16.44
N VAL A 44 14.29 10.31 -15.98
CA VAL A 44 13.85 10.87 -14.70
C VAL A 44 14.37 9.98 -13.58
N GLN A 45 15.42 10.46 -12.94
CA GLN A 45 15.86 9.97 -11.64
C GLN A 45 15.02 10.70 -10.59
N PHE A 46 14.26 9.99 -9.77
CA PHE A 46 13.69 10.63 -8.60
C PHE A 46 14.86 11.18 -7.76
N THR A 47 14.86 12.49 -7.54
CA THR A 47 15.85 13.08 -6.64
C THR A 47 15.54 12.56 -5.23
N LYS A 48 16.57 12.17 -4.48
CA LYS A 48 16.47 11.52 -3.15
C LYS A 48 15.72 12.33 -2.06
N SER A 49 15.16 13.49 -2.39
CA SER A 49 14.73 14.53 -1.45
C SER A 49 13.21 14.76 -1.42
N THR A 50 12.43 14.23 -2.38
CA THR A 50 10.99 14.51 -2.40
C THR A 50 10.29 13.76 -1.26
N PRO A 51 9.59 14.46 -0.33
CA PRO A 51 8.84 13.78 0.72
C PRO A 51 7.69 12.98 0.10
N PHE A 52 7.72 11.66 0.28
CA PHE A 52 6.67 10.75 -0.13
C PHE A 52 6.36 9.79 1.02
N GLY A 53 5.07 9.57 1.27
CA GLY A 53 4.65 8.61 2.27
C GLY A 53 3.18 8.75 2.62
N ILE A 54 2.70 7.79 3.41
CA ILE A 54 1.39 7.86 4.04
C ILE A 54 1.47 8.98 5.10
N ASN A 55 0.48 9.85 5.14
CA ASN A 55 0.34 10.91 6.13
C ASN A 55 -0.50 10.44 7.33
N SER A 56 -1.64 9.81 7.06
CA SER A 56 -2.56 9.29 8.07
C SER A 56 -3.25 8.02 7.59
N ILE A 57 -3.63 7.17 8.53
CA ILE A 57 -4.50 6.02 8.32
C ILE A 57 -5.70 6.24 9.23
N THR A 58 -6.89 6.34 8.66
CA THR A 58 -8.12 6.61 9.40
C THR A 58 -9.14 5.51 9.14
N LEU A 59 -9.88 5.15 10.19
CA LEU A 59 -11.02 4.26 10.09
C LEU A 59 -12.26 5.11 9.81
N GLU A 60 -12.79 5.01 8.59
CA GLU A 60 -14.10 5.56 8.25
C GLU A 60 -15.14 4.53 8.72
N SER A 61 -15.51 4.62 10.00
CA SER A 61 -16.50 3.70 10.58
C SER A 61 -17.92 4.17 10.31
N THR A 62 -18.74 3.25 9.79
CA THR A 62 -20.20 3.39 9.69
C THR A 62 -20.94 2.56 10.76
N GLY A 63 -20.24 1.92 11.72
CA GLY A 63 -20.87 1.03 12.70
C GLY A 63 -20.04 0.71 13.96
N LYS A 64 -20.71 0.22 15.02
CA LYS A 64 -20.11 -0.07 16.35
C LYS A 64 -19.19 -1.30 16.42
N GLN A 65 -18.83 -1.88 15.28
CA GLN A 65 -18.33 -3.26 15.21
C GLN A 65 -16.83 -3.34 14.85
N VAL A 66 -16.24 -2.25 14.35
CA VAL A 66 -14.77 -2.04 14.37
C VAL A 66 -14.52 -0.71 15.08
N GLU A 67 -13.60 -0.71 16.02
CA GLU A 67 -13.18 0.46 16.76
C GLU A 67 -11.67 0.65 16.68
N SER A 68 -11.23 1.91 16.71
CA SER A 68 -9.81 2.25 16.86
C SER A 68 -9.44 2.16 18.32
N CYS A 69 -8.34 1.48 18.61
CA CYS A 69 -7.81 1.30 19.95
C CYS A 69 -6.63 2.24 20.20
N ASP A 70 -6.43 2.59 21.45
CA ASP A 70 -5.24 3.34 21.87
C ASP A 70 -3.99 2.48 21.67
N VAL A 71 -2.95 3.11 21.12
CA VAL A 71 -1.62 2.51 21.00
C VAL A 71 -0.79 2.94 22.20
N PRO A 72 -0.32 2.02 23.05
CA PRO A 72 0.45 2.35 24.23
C PRO A 72 1.72 3.15 23.88
N LYS A 73 1.98 4.21 24.63
CA LYS A 73 3.13 5.09 24.39
C LYS A 73 4.45 4.33 24.58
N GLY A 74 5.38 4.50 23.64
CA GLY A 74 6.72 3.90 23.71
C GLY A 74 6.77 2.42 23.33
N VAL A 75 5.63 1.78 23.04
CA VAL A 75 5.62 0.41 22.52
C VAL A 75 5.95 0.42 21.03
N THR A 76 7.02 -0.29 20.68
CA THR A 76 7.45 -0.50 19.30
C THR A 76 7.85 -1.95 19.11
N ARG A 77 7.92 -2.38 17.84
CA ARG A 77 8.48 -3.70 17.52
C ARG A 77 9.95 -3.75 17.95
N ARG A 78 10.34 -4.83 18.63
CA ARG A 78 11.68 -5.08 19.15
C ARG A 78 12.67 -5.36 18.02
N HIS A 79 12.24 -6.15 17.04
CA HIS A 79 13.05 -6.53 15.89
C HIS A 79 12.79 -5.61 14.69
N ASP A 80 13.85 -5.33 13.95
CA ASP A 80 13.71 -4.65 12.67
C ASP A 80 13.01 -5.56 11.64
N PRO A 81 12.39 -4.97 10.60
CA PRO A 81 12.14 -3.54 10.42
C PRO A 81 11.02 -3.01 11.35
N LYS A 82 11.13 -1.75 11.78
CA LYS A 82 10.19 -1.10 12.69
C LYS A 82 9.18 -0.23 11.93
N PRO A 83 7.86 -0.42 12.16
CA PRO A 83 6.85 0.49 11.62
C PRO A 83 7.05 1.92 12.16
N SER A 84 6.83 2.91 11.30
CA SER A 84 6.85 4.33 11.67
C SER A 84 5.60 4.71 12.46
N ARG A 85 4.44 4.13 12.14
CA ARG A 85 3.23 4.16 12.95
C ARG A 85 2.57 2.80 12.96
N ILE A 86 1.73 2.62 13.97
CA ILE A 86 0.91 1.45 14.17
C ILE A 86 -0.50 1.96 14.41
N LEU A 87 -1.47 1.43 13.66
CA LEU A 87 -2.88 1.57 13.96
C LEU A 87 -3.32 0.30 14.70
N SER A 88 -4.08 0.45 15.78
CA SER A 88 -4.65 -0.68 16.52
C SER A 88 -6.15 -0.68 16.32
N LEU A 89 -6.72 -1.82 15.90
CA LEU A 89 -8.14 -1.97 15.63
C LEU A 89 -8.68 -3.18 16.40
N ALA A 90 -9.83 -3.02 17.05
CA ALA A 90 -10.60 -4.14 17.55
C ALA A 90 -11.85 -4.34 16.68
N PHE A 91 -12.21 -5.60 16.42
CA PHE A 91 -13.39 -5.91 15.60
C PHE A 91 -14.20 -7.07 16.18
N ASN A 92 -15.52 -7.02 16.01
CA ASN A 92 -16.39 -8.14 16.36
C ASN A 92 -16.33 -9.23 15.28
N GLY A 93 -15.60 -10.32 15.55
CA GLY A 93 -15.44 -11.43 14.60
C GLY A 93 -16.70 -12.25 14.32
N LYS A 94 -17.80 -12.03 15.05
CA LYS A 94 -19.12 -12.65 14.76
C LYS A 94 -19.96 -11.82 13.80
N ALA A 95 -19.66 -10.54 13.63
CA ALA A 95 -20.36 -9.66 12.71
C ALA A 95 -19.70 -9.72 11.34
N LYS A 96 -20.50 -9.91 10.28
CA LYS A 96 -20.04 -9.78 8.90
C LYS A 96 -20.31 -8.35 8.44
N GLN A 97 -19.25 -7.58 8.26
CA GLN A 97 -19.34 -6.20 7.77
C GLN A 97 -18.08 -5.83 6.99
N SER A 98 -18.20 -4.77 6.19
CA SER A 98 -17.09 -4.13 5.51
C SER A 98 -16.90 -2.75 6.12
N VAL A 99 -15.72 -2.48 6.69
CA VAL A 99 -15.34 -1.13 7.14
C VAL A 99 -14.29 -0.55 6.21
N LYS A 100 -14.24 0.77 6.06
CA LYS A 100 -13.30 1.41 5.15
C LYS A 100 -12.13 2.00 5.93
N LEU A 101 -10.91 1.64 5.53
CA LEU A 101 -9.70 2.34 5.92
C LEU A 101 -9.31 3.32 4.83
N LYS A 102 -9.05 4.55 5.24
CA LYS A 102 -8.55 5.60 4.38
C LYS A 102 -7.09 5.90 4.69
N PHE A 103 -6.26 5.81 3.67
CA PHE A 103 -4.82 6.09 3.75
C PHE A 103 -4.57 7.40 3.02
N ASP A 104 -4.48 8.51 3.75
CA ASP A 104 -4.16 9.80 3.15
C ASP A 104 -2.67 9.87 2.86
N MET A 105 -2.32 10.21 1.63
CA MET A 105 -0.93 10.39 1.23
C MET A 105 -0.45 11.81 1.54
N LEU A 106 0.85 11.95 1.79
CA LEU A 106 1.50 13.26 1.66
C LEU A 106 1.28 13.79 0.25
N GLU A 107 1.17 15.12 0.12
CA GLU A 107 0.99 15.78 -1.17
C GLU A 107 2.07 15.31 -2.15
N ILE A 108 1.63 14.70 -3.25
CA ILE A 108 2.54 14.13 -4.25
C ILE A 108 2.91 15.26 -5.21
N PRO A 109 4.20 15.61 -5.36
CA PRO A 109 4.59 16.66 -6.28
C PRO A 109 4.34 16.24 -7.72
N GLY A 110 3.78 17.17 -8.50
CA GLY A 110 3.49 16.99 -9.91
C GLY A 110 4.73 16.62 -10.70
N SER A 111 4.50 15.91 -11.79
CA SER A 111 5.55 15.42 -12.68
C SER A 111 5.12 15.56 -14.11
N GLN A 112 6.09 15.73 -15.02
CA GLN A 112 5.81 15.70 -16.46
C GLN A 112 5.49 14.29 -16.96
N GLU A 113 5.68 13.25 -16.14
CA GLU A 113 5.39 11.86 -16.47
C GLU A 113 4.20 11.33 -15.68
N GLN A 114 3.45 10.41 -16.30
CA GLN A 114 2.44 9.63 -15.60
C GLN A 114 3.12 8.69 -14.60
N ARG A 115 2.57 8.61 -13.39
CA ARG A 115 3.05 7.71 -12.34
C ARG A 115 1.92 6.79 -11.90
N VAL A 116 2.28 5.72 -11.20
CA VAL A 116 1.35 4.80 -10.56
C VAL A 116 1.64 4.84 -9.07
N LEU A 117 0.61 5.12 -8.29
CA LEU A 117 0.64 5.05 -6.84
C LEU A 117 0.06 3.68 -6.43
N ILE A 118 0.75 2.94 -5.57
CA ILE A 118 0.42 1.57 -5.19
C ILE A 118 0.44 1.46 -3.66
N LEU A 119 -0.54 0.77 -3.08
CA LEU A 119 -0.52 0.36 -1.68
C LEU A 119 -0.17 -1.14 -1.63
N LEU A 120 0.98 -1.44 -1.05
CA LEU A 120 1.45 -2.81 -0.83
C LEU A 120 1.14 -3.23 0.60
N TYR A 121 0.76 -4.50 0.78
CA TYR A 121 0.65 -5.09 2.10
C TYR A 121 1.33 -6.46 2.16
N SER A 122 1.71 -6.86 3.37
CA SER A 122 2.12 -8.22 3.70
C SER A 122 1.91 -8.46 5.20
N ARG A 123 1.67 -9.71 5.59
CA ARG A 123 1.72 -10.20 6.97
C ARG A 123 3.15 -10.45 7.44
N CYS A 124 4.10 -10.47 6.51
CA CYS A 124 5.48 -10.87 6.76
C CYS A 124 6.46 -9.78 6.34
N LEU A 125 7.56 -9.69 7.09
CA LEU A 125 8.63 -8.73 6.85
C LEU A 125 9.90 -9.47 6.46
N SER A 126 10.69 -8.83 5.60
CA SER A 126 12.05 -9.25 5.29
C SER A 126 13.05 -8.26 5.87
N ASN A 127 14.03 -8.80 6.59
CA ASN A 127 15.16 -8.01 7.11
C ASN A 127 16.17 -7.65 6.00
N THR A 128 16.04 -8.27 4.83
CA THR A 128 16.88 -8.00 3.66
C THR A 128 16.02 -7.53 2.50
N PRO A 129 16.35 -6.42 1.83
CA PRO A 129 15.60 -5.98 0.66
C PRO A 129 15.65 -7.03 -0.46
N GLN A 130 14.53 -7.70 -0.72
CA GLN A 130 14.41 -8.72 -1.77
C GLN A 130 14.22 -8.12 -3.17
N ILE A 131 13.92 -6.82 -3.25
CA ILE A 131 13.83 -6.04 -4.49
C ILE A 131 14.73 -4.81 -4.34
N GLN A 132 15.61 -4.59 -5.31
CA GLN A 132 16.49 -3.44 -5.30
C GLN A 132 15.72 -2.15 -5.63
N THR A 133 15.78 -1.19 -4.71
CA THR A 133 15.18 0.14 -4.87
C THR A 133 16.26 1.21 -4.68
N PRO A 134 17.26 1.29 -5.59
CA PRO A 134 18.45 2.12 -5.41
C PRO A 134 18.12 3.62 -5.27
N ASN A 135 17.08 4.10 -5.96
CA ASN A 135 16.69 5.51 -5.96
C ASN A 135 15.65 5.87 -4.88
N SER A 136 15.23 4.89 -4.06
CA SER A 136 14.38 5.14 -2.89
C SER A 136 15.22 5.31 -1.63
N LYS A 137 14.86 6.32 -0.82
CA LYS A 137 15.39 6.46 0.55
C LYS A 137 14.96 5.29 1.44
N GLN A 138 13.71 4.85 1.32
CA GLN A 138 13.20 3.69 2.04
C GLN A 138 13.37 2.42 1.21
N LYS A 139 13.72 1.32 1.87
CA LYS A 139 13.80 0.01 1.22
C LYS A 139 12.48 -0.72 1.31
N LEU A 140 12.26 -1.63 0.37
CA LEU A 140 11.13 -2.55 0.45
C LEU A 140 11.46 -3.57 1.54
N VAL A 141 10.62 -3.62 2.56
CA VAL A 141 10.82 -4.50 3.72
C VAL A 141 9.68 -5.48 3.94
N LEU A 142 8.66 -5.45 3.08
CA LEU A 142 7.64 -6.50 2.99
C LEU A 142 8.26 -7.77 2.39
N ASP A 143 7.89 -8.95 2.91
CA ASP A 143 8.35 -10.22 2.33
C ASP A 143 7.65 -10.46 0.99
N LYS A 144 8.43 -10.51 -0.09
CA LYS A 144 7.97 -10.71 -1.47
C LYS A 144 7.10 -11.96 -1.63
N ARG A 145 7.28 -12.99 -0.79
CA ARG A 145 6.51 -14.24 -0.85
C ARG A 145 5.07 -14.10 -0.36
N ASP A 146 4.78 -13.05 0.40
CA ASP A 146 3.46 -12.76 0.97
C ASP A 146 2.97 -11.34 0.61
N MET A 147 3.77 -10.60 -0.15
CA MET A 147 3.44 -9.24 -0.57
C MET A 147 2.37 -9.24 -1.66
N GLU A 148 1.35 -8.42 -1.45
CA GLU A 148 0.23 -8.23 -2.37
C GLU A 148 -0.07 -6.73 -2.58
N VAL A 149 -0.70 -6.43 -3.72
CA VAL A 149 -1.15 -5.08 -4.06
C VAL A 149 -2.59 -4.91 -3.58
N MET A 150 -2.82 -4.05 -2.58
CA MET A 150 -4.18 -3.76 -2.10
C MET A 150 -4.94 -2.84 -3.07
N ALA A 151 -4.23 -1.86 -3.62
CA ALA A 151 -4.80 -0.84 -4.48
C ALA A 151 -3.72 -0.19 -5.34
N ASN A 152 -4.12 0.29 -6.52
CA ASN A 152 -3.28 1.15 -7.35
C ASN A 152 -4.11 2.26 -8.00
N TYR A 153 -3.50 3.43 -8.18
CA TYR A 153 -4.13 4.60 -8.79
C TYR A 153 -3.17 5.27 -9.78
N PRO A 154 -3.65 5.67 -10.97
CA PRO A 154 -2.87 6.48 -11.88
C PRO A 154 -2.73 7.90 -11.32
N VAL A 155 -1.51 8.42 -11.35
CA VAL A 155 -1.18 9.80 -11.02
C VAL A 155 -0.91 10.53 -12.34
N PRO A 156 -1.75 11.50 -12.72
CA PRO A 156 -1.62 12.17 -14.00
C PRO A 156 -0.37 13.02 -14.06
N ALA A 157 0.19 13.15 -15.26
CA ALA A 157 1.24 14.12 -15.54
C ALA A 157 0.66 15.54 -15.43
N VAL A 158 1.42 16.44 -14.83
CA VAL A 158 1.11 17.87 -14.77
C VAL A 158 2.20 18.61 -15.53
N SER A 159 1.85 19.18 -16.68
CA SER A 159 2.74 20.07 -17.42
C SER A 159 2.78 21.42 -16.72
N SER A 160 3.97 21.91 -16.39
CA SER A 160 4.15 23.29 -15.95
C SER A 160 3.66 24.21 -17.07
N ALA A 161 2.60 24.99 -16.84
CA ALA A 161 2.15 25.98 -17.80
C ALA A 161 3.31 26.94 -18.10
N LYS A 162 3.65 27.11 -19.38
CA LYS A 162 4.67 28.07 -19.84
C LYS A 162 4.31 29.45 -19.26
N GLY A 163 5.09 29.93 -18.28
CA GLY A 163 4.99 31.32 -17.79
C GLY A 163 5.05 31.49 -16.27
N ASN A 164 4.58 30.53 -15.46
CA ASN A 164 4.54 30.70 -14.00
C ASN A 164 5.56 29.79 -13.29
N ARG A 165 6.67 30.40 -12.87
CA ARG A 165 7.80 29.76 -12.18
C ARG A 165 7.56 29.45 -10.68
N ALA A 166 6.34 29.50 -10.17
CA ALA A 166 6.11 29.42 -8.73
C ALA A 166 4.79 28.69 -8.36
N SER A 167 4.74 27.39 -8.64
CA SER A 167 4.11 26.37 -7.78
C SER A 167 4.22 25.04 -8.53
N ALA A 168 5.03 24.11 -8.03
CA ALA A 168 4.95 22.74 -8.51
C ALA A 168 3.58 22.22 -8.06
N ALA A 169 2.62 22.13 -8.99
CA ALA A 169 1.29 21.62 -8.71
C ALA A 169 1.43 20.28 -7.96
N SER A 170 0.83 20.19 -6.78
CA SER A 170 0.78 18.96 -5.99
C SER A 170 -0.58 18.29 -6.15
N THR A 171 -0.61 16.97 -5.98
CA THR A 171 -1.85 16.19 -6.01
C THR A 171 -2.09 15.55 -4.65
N LYS A 172 -3.27 15.78 -4.08
CA LYS A 172 -3.76 15.08 -2.90
C LYS A 172 -4.42 13.78 -3.36
N MET A 173 -4.03 12.67 -2.75
CA MET A 173 -4.57 11.34 -3.03
C MET A 173 -4.72 10.56 -1.75
N SER A 174 -5.71 9.68 -1.71
CA SER A 174 -5.92 8.72 -0.63
C SER A 174 -6.28 7.36 -1.20
N PHE A 175 -5.92 6.30 -0.49
CA PHE A 175 -6.46 4.96 -0.77
C PHE A 175 -7.66 4.68 0.12
N ASP A 176 -8.72 4.15 -0.47
CA ASP A 176 -9.88 3.65 0.25
C ASP A 176 -9.87 2.12 0.17
N VAL A 177 -9.61 1.46 1.30
CA VAL A 177 -9.53 0.00 1.39
C VAL A 177 -10.68 -0.52 2.22
N ASN A 178 -11.44 -1.45 1.66
CA ASN A 178 -12.48 -2.16 2.39
C ASN A 178 -11.87 -3.33 3.18
N LEU A 179 -12.15 -3.37 4.48
CA LEU A 179 -11.81 -4.47 5.39
C LEU A 179 -13.04 -5.31 5.66
N ASP A 180 -13.01 -6.57 5.23
CA ASP A 180 -14.03 -7.57 5.54
C ASP A 180 -13.71 -8.23 6.89
N THR A 181 -14.60 -8.06 7.88
CA THR A 181 -14.39 -8.61 9.23
C THR A 181 -14.41 -10.14 9.29
N GLY A 182 -15.08 -10.81 8.35
CA GLY A 182 -15.04 -12.26 8.23
C GLY A 182 -13.67 -12.77 7.77
N PHE A 183 -13.07 -12.07 6.80
CA PHE A 183 -11.69 -12.33 6.39
C PHE A 183 -10.69 -12.04 7.52
N LEU A 184 -10.85 -10.91 8.21
CA LEU A 184 -10.02 -10.56 9.36
C LEU A 184 -10.12 -11.60 10.49
N ALA A 185 -11.32 -12.10 10.79
CA ALA A 185 -11.52 -13.18 11.76
C ALA A 185 -10.71 -14.42 11.39
N HIS A 186 -10.73 -14.81 10.11
CA HIS A 186 -9.95 -15.95 9.63
C HIS A 186 -8.44 -15.73 9.83
N GLN A 187 -7.91 -14.55 9.45
CA GLN A 187 -6.48 -14.24 9.58
C GLN A 187 -6.03 -14.20 11.03
N VAL A 188 -6.78 -13.51 11.90
CA VAL A 188 -6.46 -13.44 13.33
C VAL A 188 -6.50 -14.82 13.99
N ASN A 189 -7.47 -15.65 13.64
CA ASN A 189 -7.53 -17.04 14.14
C ASN A 189 -6.37 -17.91 13.64
N ALA A 190 -5.79 -17.59 12.48
CA ALA A 190 -4.59 -18.23 11.96
C ALA A 190 -3.29 -17.75 12.65
N GLY A 191 -3.38 -16.74 13.52
CA GLY A 191 -2.25 -16.10 14.19
C GLY A 191 -1.66 -14.92 13.41
N ASP A 192 -2.37 -14.43 12.39
CA ASP A 192 -1.98 -13.29 11.58
C ASP A 192 -2.72 -12.03 12.09
N ASP A 193 -2.21 -11.42 13.15
CA ASP A 193 -2.85 -10.27 13.83
C ASP A 193 -2.24 -8.92 13.45
N THR A 194 -1.14 -8.90 12.70
CA THR A 194 -0.43 -7.68 12.29
C THR A 194 -0.21 -7.67 10.78
N PHE A 195 -0.66 -6.59 10.14
CA PHE A 195 -0.50 -6.34 8.71
C PHE A 195 0.45 -5.16 8.50
N TYR A 196 1.43 -5.34 7.63
CA TYR A 196 2.44 -4.34 7.31
C TYR A 196 2.17 -3.72 5.95
N LEU A 197 2.31 -2.40 5.84
CA LEU A 197 2.02 -1.66 4.62
C LEU A 197 3.16 -0.75 4.20
N GLN A 198 3.34 -0.63 2.89
CA GLN A 198 4.16 0.41 2.28
C GLN A 198 3.48 0.93 1.01
N ALA A 199 3.39 2.25 0.87
CA ALA A 199 3.02 2.84 -0.39
C ALA A 199 4.24 2.91 -1.33
N ALA A 200 4.01 2.76 -2.62
CA ALA A 200 5.00 2.86 -3.68
C ALA A 200 4.51 3.84 -4.75
N LEU A 201 5.39 4.71 -5.22
CA LEU A 201 5.13 5.60 -6.35
C LEU A 201 6.21 5.36 -7.39
N LEU A 202 5.81 5.04 -8.62
CA LEU A 202 6.76 4.77 -9.70
C LEU A 202 6.26 5.31 -11.05
N PRO A 203 7.14 5.58 -12.01
CA PRO A 203 6.73 5.95 -13.36
C PRO A 203 5.89 4.82 -13.96
N LYS A 204 4.85 5.17 -14.71
CA LYS A 204 3.96 4.17 -15.32
C LYS A 204 4.71 3.21 -16.24
N ALA A 205 5.66 3.72 -17.03
CA ALA A 205 6.49 2.91 -17.91
C ALA A 205 7.38 1.90 -17.15
N ASP A 206 7.83 2.25 -15.94
CA ASP A 206 8.61 1.37 -15.09
C ASP A 206 7.73 0.30 -14.43
N PHE A 207 6.49 0.66 -14.04
CA PHE A 207 5.50 -0.29 -13.52
C PHE A 207 5.17 -1.37 -14.56
N GLU A 208 4.87 -0.97 -15.79
CA GLU A 208 4.54 -1.88 -16.90
C GLU A 208 5.70 -2.82 -17.25
N LYS A 209 6.95 -2.38 -17.03
CA LYS A 209 8.17 -3.17 -17.26
C LYS A 209 8.65 -3.93 -16.02
N GLN A 210 7.93 -3.84 -14.89
CA GLN A 210 8.35 -4.38 -13.60
C GLN A 210 9.76 -3.90 -13.18
N ASN A 211 10.14 -2.70 -13.57
CA ASN A 211 11.40 -2.06 -13.20
C ASN A 211 11.21 -1.20 -11.95
N TYR A 212 11.66 -1.70 -10.80
CA TYR A 212 11.52 -1.00 -9.53
C TYR A 212 12.69 -0.07 -9.19
N SER A 213 13.63 0.15 -10.12
CA SER A 213 14.82 0.97 -9.85
C SER A 213 14.48 2.41 -9.45
N ASN A 214 13.40 2.96 -10.01
CA ASN A 214 12.92 4.31 -9.78
C ASN A 214 11.68 4.36 -8.88
N VAL A 215 11.40 3.32 -8.10
CA VAL A 215 10.31 3.41 -7.13
C VAL A 215 10.67 4.36 -5.99
N GLN A 216 9.71 5.16 -5.54
CA GLN A 216 9.73 5.85 -4.25
C GLN A 216 8.88 5.06 -3.27
N LEU A 217 9.42 4.71 -2.10
CA LEU A 217 8.70 3.95 -1.08
C LEU A 217 8.41 4.82 0.14
N SER A 218 7.23 4.64 0.71
CA SER A 218 6.92 5.19 2.03
C SER A 218 7.69 4.46 3.12
N LYS A 219 7.71 5.05 4.31
CA LYS A 219 8.05 4.30 5.52
C LYS A 219 7.10 3.11 5.71
N LEU A 220 7.57 2.13 6.46
CA LEU A 220 6.76 1.00 6.90
C LEU A 220 5.66 1.49 7.84
N GLU A 221 4.42 1.08 7.61
CA GLU A 221 3.30 1.25 8.54
C GLU A 221 2.81 -0.13 8.98
N ALA A 222 2.10 -0.20 10.10
CA ALA A 222 1.46 -1.43 10.54
C ALA A 222 0.02 -1.19 11.02
N ILE A 223 -0.81 -2.21 10.86
CA ILE A 223 -2.16 -2.29 11.41
C ILE A 223 -2.20 -3.56 12.24
N GLN A 224 -2.37 -3.42 13.54
CA GLN A 224 -2.65 -4.54 14.44
C GLN A 224 -4.16 -4.67 14.60
N ILE A 225 -4.64 -5.90 14.53
CA ILE A 225 -6.06 -6.23 14.57
C ILE A 225 -6.30 -7.25 15.68
N THR A 226 -7.20 -6.94 16.60
CA THR A 226 -7.57 -7.82 17.71
C THR A 226 -9.07 -8.16 17.70
N PRO A 227 -9.44 -9.39 18.10
CA PRO A 227 -10.83 -9.78 18.11
C PRO A 227 -11.54 -9.24 19.37
N ASN A 228 -12.78 -8.81 19.15
CA ASN A 228 -13.81 -8.38 20.12
C ASN A 228 -13.55 -7.08 20.86
N THR A 229 -12.38 -6.93 21.51
CA THR A 229 -12.10 -5.77 22.38
C THR A 229 -10.69 -5.25 22.14
N CYS A 230 -10.49 -3.97 22.42
CA CYS A 230 -9.15 -3.39 22.42
C CYS A 230 -8.20 -4.14 23.35
N PRO A 231 -6.95 -4.38 22.91
CA PRO A 231 -5.97 -5.10 23.71
C PRO A 231 -5.53 -4.26 24.91
N THR A 232 -5.16 -4.93 26.00
CA THR A 232 -4.39 -4.28 27.07
C THR A 232 -2.99 -3.94 26.58
N ASP A 233 -2.29 -3.01 27.24
CA ASP A 233 -0.92 -2.63 26.88
C ASP A 233 0.03 -3.84 26.78
N ALA A 234 -0.12 -4.80 27.70
CA ALA A 234 0.67 -6.03 27.71
C ALA A 234 0.34 -6.93 26.51
N ALA A 235 -0.95 -7.12 26.21
CA ALA A 235 -1.39 -7.91 25.05
C ALA A 235 -0.97 -7.25 23.73
N PHE A 236 -1.15 -5.94 23.61
CA PHE A 236 -0.71 -5.16 22.45
C PHE A 236 0.79 -5.34 22.20
N SER A 237 1.60 -5.17 23.26
CA SER A 237 3.05 -5.32 23.21
C SER A 237 3.48 -6.73 22.85
N GLN A 238 2.80 -7.75 23.38
CA GLN A 238 3.09 -9.15 23.08
C GLN A 238 2.79 -9.46 21.61
N ASN A 239 1.60 -9.09 21.14
CA ASN A 239 1.12 -9.33 19.79
C ASN A 239 2.03 -8.67 18.74
N LEU A 240 2.35 -7.38 18.91
CA LEU A 240 3.24 -6.64 18.01
C LEU A 240 4.65 -7.25 17.90
N ASN A 241 5.10 -7.93 18.96
CA ASN A 241 6.41 -8.56 19.03
C ASN A 241 6.37 -10.07 18.81
N SER A 242 5.20 -10.63 18.55
CA SER A 242 5.06 -12.01 18.14
C SER A 242 5.33 -12.07 16.65
N ASP A 243 6.47 -12.65 16.26
CA ASP A 243 6.71 -12.90 14.85
C ASP A 243 5.69 -13.90 14.34
N ASN A 244 5.05 -13.54 13.24
CA ASN A 244 4.02 -14.37 12.65
C ASN A 244 4.61 -15.71 12.19
N LYS A 245 4.14 -16.80 12.81
CA LYS A 245 4.65 -18.15 12.55
C LYS A 245 4.37 -18.63 11.12
N SER A 246 3.33 -18.11 10.48
CA SER A 246 3.00 -18.46 9.10
C SER A 246 4.08 -17.96 8.11
N CYS A 247 4.83 -16.91 8.45
CA CYS A 247 5.96 -16.41 7.64
C CYS A 247 7.07 -17.44 7.42
N LYS A 248 7.26 -18.39 8.35
CA LYS A 248 8.25 -19.47 8.22
C LYS A 248 7.85 -20.54 7.21
N LYS A 249 6.57 -20.59 6.85
CA LYS A 249 5.98 -21.61 5.96
C LYS A 249 5.66 -21.07 4.57
N LEU A 250 6.02 -19.83 4.27
CA LEU A 250 5.83 -19.24 2.95
C LEU A 250 6.69 -20.00 1.92
N PRO A 251 6.14 -20.26 0.72
CA PRO A 251 6.78 -21.05 -0.33
C PRO A 251 8.08 -20.42 -0.87
#